data_AF-A0A8R1I7V5-F1
#
_entry.id   AF-A0A8R1I7V5-F1
#
_cell.length_a   1.000
_cell.length_b   1.000
_cell.length_c   1.000
_cell.angle_alpha   90.00
_cell.angle_beta   90.00
_cell.angle_gamma   90.00
#
_symmetry.space_group_name_H-M   'P 1'
#
loop_
_entity.id
_entity.type
_entity.pdbx_description
1 polymer ?
#
loop_
_entity_poly.entity_id
_entity_poly.type
_entity_poly.pdbx_seq_one_letter_code
_entity_poly.pdbx_strand_id
1 'polypeptide(L)'
;MQPPHKRSHVSDDVKKSESVPLSTKELTPERRKKLLHTVNIVEPAIEELEPEWTWEGFEYDPNEDLLGVELAGKYEDLAIDPSGSRLIIQTIYVDNFKSYKGKHQLGPLHKNLTMILGPNGSGKSNVIDALLFVFGFKSNKIRTKKLTSLIHSSDDCKYCKVEIHYQIIKDVDEEKYTVIPDSSFKISRSVHRDGSSQYKINDSVSSLKDVQDLLKRAGIDMTHNRFLILQGEVEAIALMKPTVKNTNSGEEGMLEYIEDIVGTNRFLKPIAKLAHRVRLLEMKASRHSVA
;
A
#
# COMPACT_ATOMS: atom_id res chain seq x y z
N MET A 1 -52.67 -29.61 -8.78
CA MET A 1 -53.00 -31.00 -9.19
C MET A 1 -52.54 -31.18 -10.61
N GLN A 2 -51.83 -32.18 -11.08
CA GLN A 2 -51.02 -33.30 -10.57
C GLN A 2 -50.28 -33.79 -11.85
N PRO A 3 -49.12 -34.46 -11.77
CA PRO A 3 -48.54 -35.24 -12.90
C PRO A 3 -49.38 -36.53 -13.12
N PRO A 4 -49.01 -37.63 -13.85
CA PRO A 4 -47.78 -38.02 -14.59
C PRO A 4 -48.10 -38.64 -16.00
N HIS A 5 -47.16 -39.07 -16.85
CA HIS A 5 -46.55 -40.42 -17.01
C HIS A 5 -46.02 -40.49 -18.47
N LYS A 6 -44.91 -41.15 -18.85
CA LYS A 6 -44.74 -42.61 -19.03
C LYS A 6 -43.29 -42.93 -19.51
N ARG A 7 -42.78 -44.11 -19.13
CA ARG A 7 -41.52 -44.75 -19.58
C ARG A 7 -41.69 -45.53 -20.89
N SER A 8 -40.61 -45.70 -21.66
CA SER A 8 -40.21 -46.91 -22.44
C SER A 8 -38.86 -46.66 -23.17
N HIS A 9 -37.74 -47.29 -22.77
CA HIS A 9 -37.12 -48.54 -23.28
C HIS A 9 -36.52 -48.48 -24.69
N VAL A 10 -35.19 -48.68 -24.82
CA VAL A 10 -34.39 -49.39 -25.88
C VAL A 10 -32.95 -49.57 -25.30
N SER A 11 -32.61 -50.68 -24.64
CA SER A 11 -31.98 -51.94 -25.09
C SER A 11 -30.44 -51.96 -24.97
N ASP A 12 -29.95 -52.75 -24.02
CA ASP A 12 -28.54 -53.14 -23.84
C ASP A 12 -28.18 -54.26 -24.83
N ASP A 13 -27.18 -54.04 -25.68
CA ASP A 13 -26.52 -55.09 -26.45
C ASP A 13 -25.02 -55.09 -26.12
N VAL A 14 -24.62 -56.09 -25.34
CA VAL A 14 -23.24 -56.42 -24.99
C VAL A 14 -22.61 -57.15 -26.17
N LYS A 15 -21.62 -56.52 -26.82
CA LYS A 15 -20.59 -57.24 -27.58
C LYS A 15 -19.27 -57.21 -26.82
N LYS A 16 -18.90 -58.37 -26.29
CA LYS A 16 -17.54 -58.71 -25.83
C LYS A 16 -16.57 -58.47 -26.99
N SER A 17 -15.60 -57.57 -26.79
CA SER A 17 -14.33 -57.58 -27.52
C SER A 17 -13.22 -57.88 -26.54
N GLU A 18 -12.36 -58.80 -26.95
CA GLU A 18 -11.32 -59.45 -26.17
C GLU A 18 -10.29 -58.44 -25.63
N SER A 19 -9.97 -58.54 -24.35
CA SER A 19 -8.87 -57.81 -23.73
C SER A 19 -7.54 -58.38 -24.21
N VAL A 20 -7.01 -57.82 -25.30
CA VAL A 20 -5.59 -57.93 -25.63
C VAL A 20 -4.82 -57.14 -24.57
N PRO A 21 -3.88 -57.72 -23.82
CA PRO A 21 -3.09 -56.95 -22.87
C PRO A 21 -2.27 -55.93 -23.67
N LEU A 22 -2.52 -54.64 -23.47
CA LEU A 22 -1.63 -53.60 -23.96
C LEU A 22 -0.27 -53.82 -23.29
N SER A 23 0.63 -54.47 -24.02
CA SER A 23 2.04 -54.56 -23.68
C SER A 23 2.50 -53.13 -23.38
N THR A 24 2.85 -52.87 -22.12
CA THR A 24 3.56 -51.68 -21.65
C THR A 24 4.94 -51.64 -22.30
N LYS A 25 4.98 -51.33 -23.60
CA LYS A 25 6.18 -50.85 -24.26
C LYS A 25 6.34 -49.42 -23.77
N GLU A 26 7.23 -49.24 -22.80
CA GLU A 26 7.70 -47.93 -22.39
C GLU A 26 7.95 -47.08 -23.63
N LEU A 27 7.35 -45.88 -23.67
CA LEU A 27 7.61 -44.94 -24.74
C LEU A 27 9.08 -44.52 -24.61
N THR A 28 9.93 -45.08 -25.47
CA THR A 28 11.32 -44.64 -25.55
C THR A 28 11.37 -43.15 -25.95
N PRO A 29 12.37 -42.39 -25.45
CA PRO A 29 12.49 -40.95 -25.72
C PRO A 29 12.43 -40.60 -27.21
N GLU A 30 13.03 -41.45 -28.05
CA GLU A 30 13.03 -41.30 -29.51
C GLU A 30 11.63 -41.44 -30.13
N ARG A 31 10.82 -42.38 -29.63
CA ARG A 31 9.48 -42.62 -30.14
C ARG A 31 8.51 -41.52 -29.72
N ARG A 32 8.71 -40.97 -28.51
CA ARG A 32 8.00 -39.78 -28.02
C ARG A 32 8.34 -38.54 -28.85
N LYS A 33 9.63 -38.33 -29.15
CA LYS A 33 10.11 -37.22 -30.01
C LYS A 33 9.53 -37.28 -31.43
N LYS A 34 9.45 -38.49 -32.00
CA LYS A 34 8.82 -38.73 -33.31
C LYS A 34 7.32 -38.44 -33.32
N LEU A 35 6.61 -38.82 -32.25
CA LEU A 35 5.19 -38.53 -32.08
C LEU A 35 4.93 -37.02 -31.90
N LEU A 36 5.72 -36.33 -31.09
CA LEU A 36 5.60 -34.88 -30.90
C LEU A 36 5.81 -34.10 -32.21
N HIS A 37 6.79 -34.52 -33.02
CA HIS A 37 7.01 -33.96 -34.37
C HIS A 37 5.88 -34.30 -35.35
N THR A 38 5.22 -35.45 -35.18
CA THR A 38 4.05 -35.84 -36.02
C THR A 38 2.79 -35.05 -35.64
N VAL A 39 2.68 -34.62 -34.39
CA VAL A 39 1.53 -33.85 -33.86
C VAL A 39 1.75 -32.33 -33.98
N ASN A 40 2.84 -31.89 -34.62
CA ASN A 40 3.18 -30.48 -34.84
C ASN A 40 3.15 -29.62 -33.55
N ILE A 41 3.51 -30.24 -32.41
CA ILE A 41 3.69 -29.53 -31.15
C ILE A 41 5.15 -29.07 -31.11
N VAL A 42 5.39 -27.84 -31.51
CA VAL A 42 6.67 -27.16 -31.30
C VAL A 42 6.76 -26.86 -29.80
N GLU A 43 7.73 -27.46 -29.09
CA GLU A 43 8.08 -26.98 -27.75
C GLU A 43 8.60 -25.54 -27.91
N PRO A 44 7.98 -24.54 -27.27
CA PRO A 44 8.38 -23.16 -27.47
C PRO A 44 9.83 -22.96 -27.04
N ALA A 45 10.57 -22.23 -27.88
CA ALA A 45 11.97 -21.89 -27.62
C ALA A 45 12.08 -21.01 -26.36
N ILE A 46 13.25 -21.06 -25.74
CA ILE A 46 13.62 -20.45 -24.45
C ILE A 46 13.31 -18.95 -24.34
N GLU A 47 13.17 -18.27 -25.47
CA GLU A 47 12.91 -16.83 -25.55
C GLU A 47 11.45 -16.43 -25.31
N GLU A 48 10.50 -17.37 -25.30
CA GLU A 48 9.06 -17.04 -25.23
C GLU A 48 8.41 -17.19 -23.84
N LEU A 49 9.14 -17.67 -22.82
CA LEU A 49 8.59 -17.75 -21.47
C LEU A 49 8.91 -16.47 -20.70
N GLU A 50 8.10 -15.44 -20.96
CA GLU A 50 7.98 -14.32 -20.03
C GLU A 50 7.67 -14.89 -18.63
N PRO A 51 8.33 -14.40 -17.56
CA PRO A 51 7.97 -14.80 -16.21
C PRO A 51 6.47 -14.52 -16.01
N GLU A 52 5.71 -15.50 -15.51
CA GLU A 52 4.27 -15.36 -15.20
C GLU A 52 3.93 -14.17 -14.29
N TRP A 53 4.94 -13.53 -13.71
CA TRP A 53 4.85 -12.43 -12.77
C TRP A 53 5.54 -11.20 -13.36
N THR A 54 4.85 -10.47 -14.24
CA THR A 54 5.32 -9.19 -14.76
C THR A 54 5.10 -8.10 -13.71
N TRP A 55 5.98 -8.04 -12.72
CA TRP A 55 6.09 -6.86 -11.85
C TRP A 55 6.90 -5.80 -12.59
N GLU A 56 6.44 -4.55 -12.60
CA GLU A 56 7.23 -3.42 -13.12
C GLU A 56 8.59 -3.38 -12.42
N GLY A 57 9.67 -3.41 -13.21
CA GLY A 57 11.04 -3.40 -12.71
C GLY A 57 11.53 -4.71 -12.11
N PHE A 58 10.97 -5.86 -12.53
CA PHE A 58 11.60 -7.16 -12.26
C PHE A 58 12.94 -7.26 -13.02
N GLU A 59 13.98 -6.72 -12.42
CA GLU A 59 15.36 -6.95 -12.83
C GLU A 59 15.84 -8.25 -12.17
N TYR A 60 16.12 -9.23 -13.00
CA TYR A 60 16.71 -10.49 -12.59
C TYR A 60 18.15 -10.54 -13.12
N ASP A 61 19.11 -10.48 -12.20
CA ASP A 61 20.51 -10.71 -12.51
C ASP A 61 20.82 -12.21 -12.29
N PRO A 62 21.24 -12.96 -13.32
CA PRO A 62 21.62 -14.36 -13.19
C PRO A 62 22.74 -14.64 -12.18
N ASN A 63 23.51 -13.61 -11.82
CA ASN A 63 24.63 -13.65 -10.88
C ASN A 63 24.27 -13.13 -9.48
N GLU A 64 23.03 -12.68 -9.24
CA GLU A 64 22.57 -12.26 -7.93
C GLU A 64 22.65 -13.44 -6.93
N ASP A 65 23.23 -13.19 -5.75
CA ASP A 65 23.22 -14.19 -4.67
C ASP A 65 21.84 -14.24 -4.02
N LEU A 66 21.02 -15.16 -4.51
CA LEU A 66 19.66 -15.37 -4.02
C LEU A 66 19.59 -16.09 -2.66
N LEU A 67 20.71 -16.66 -2.17
CA LEU A 67 20.76 -17.33 -0.86
C LEU A 67 21.08 -16.36 0.29
N GLY A 68 21.67 -15.20 -0.03
CA GLY A 68 21.96 -14.11 0.89
C GLY A 68 20.94 -12.95 0.86
N VAL A 69 19.74 -13.15 0.30
CA VAL A 69 18.75 -12.07 0.15
C VAL A 69 18.28 -11.59 1.53
N GLU A 70 18.64 -10.35 1.86
CA GLU A 70 18.10 -9.67 3.03
C GLU A 70 16.65 -9.26 2.75
N LEU A 71 15.73 -9.80 3.53
CA LEU A 71 14.34 -9.40 3.50
C LEU A 71 14.21 -8.00 4.08
N ALA A 72 13.43 -7.16 3.40
CA ALA A 72 13.04 -5.89 4.01
C ALA A 72 12.43 -6.16 5.39
N GLY A 73 12.83 -5.36 6.38
CA GLY A 73 12.26 -5.41 7.72
C GLY A 73 10.73 -5.40 7.64
N LYS A 74 10.07 -6.10 8.55
CA LYS A 74 8.62 -5.93 8.70
C LYS A 74 8.40 -4.45 8.96
N TYR A 75 7.32 -3.85 8.46
CA TYR A 75 6.88 -2.58 9.00
C TYR A 75 6.87 -2.76 10.52
N GLU A 76 7.64 -1.93 11.23
CA GLU A 76 7.57 -1.92 12.68
C GLU A 76 6.12 -1.61 12.99
N ASP A 77 5.38 -2.64 13.44
CA ASP A 77 4.07 -2.44 14.04
C ASP A 77 4.33 -1.34 15.05
N LEU A 78 3.72 -0.15 14.84
CA LEU A 78 3.95 1.04 15.66
C LEU A 78 3.85 0.59 17.11
N ALA A 79 5.02 0.36 17.72
CA ALA A 79 5.06 -0.44 18.91
C ALA A 79 4.26 0.34 19.94
N ILE A 80 3.20 -0.26 20.48
CA ILE A 80 2.58 0.26 21.68
C ILE A 80 3.73 0.37 22.66
N ASP A 81 4.13 1.59 22.99
CA ASP A 81 5.22 1.82 23.91
C ASP A 81 4.88 1.02 25.18
N PRO A 82 5.73 0.07 25.61
CA PRO A 82 5.46 -0.73 26.80
C PRO A 82 5.22 0.13 28.04
N SER A 83 5.62 1.42 28.00
CA SER A 83 5.36 2.40 29.05
C SER A 83 3.90 2.88 29.13
N GLY A 84 3.08 2.62 28.10
CA GLY A 84 1.70 3.11 27.95
C GLY A 84 1.60 4.58 27.50
N SER A 85 2.71 5.16 27.03
CA SER A 85 2.76 6.55 26.59
C SER A 85 2.32 6.68 25.14
N ARG A 86 1.60 7.77 24.81
CA ARG A 86 1.13 8.03 23.45
C ARG A 86 1.25 9.50 23.07
N LEU A 87 1.48 9.73 21.79
CA LEU A 87 1.52 11.06 21.19
C LEU A 87 0.10 11.60 21.00
N ILE A 88 -0.13 12.85 21.39
CA ILE A 88 -1.34 13.59 21.09
C ILE A 88 -1.02 14.90 20.39
N ILE A 89 -1.97 15.36 19.57
CA ILE A 89 -1.96 16.74 19.08
C ILE A 89 -2.62 17.61 20.15
N GLN A 90 -1.91 18.60 20.67
CA GLN A 90 -2.45 19.50 21.68
C GLN A 90 -3.22 20.64 21.03
N THR A 91 -2.61 21.32 20.06
CA THR A 91 -3.16 22.52 19.42
C THR A 91 -2.67 22.61 17.98
N ILE A 92 -3.50 23.14 17.09
CA ILE A 92 -3.12 23.46 15.71
C ILE A 92 -3.28 24.97 15.52
N TYR A 93 -2.21 25.64 15.14
CA TYR A 93 -2.20 27.04 14.77
C TYR A 93 -2.21 27.18 13.25
N VAL A 94 -3.05 28.08 12.77
CA VAL A 94 -3.27 28.30 11.34
C VAL A 94 -3.18 29.80 11.07
N ASP A 95 -2.39 30.20 10.08
CA ASP A 95 -2.22 31.58 9.67
C ASP A 95 -2.45 31.71 8.15
N ASN A 96 -3.46 32.48 7.75
CA ASN A 96 -3.80 32.78 6.35
C ASN A 96 -3.96 31.53 5.46
N PHE A 97 -4.52 30.43 5.98
CA PHE A 97 -4.65 29.16 5.28
C PHE A 97 -6.09 28.91 4.80
N LYS A 98 -6.29 28.73 3.50
CA LYS A 98 -7.58 28.49 2.86
C LYS A 98 -8.66 29.48 3.32
N SER A 99 -9.64 29.05 4.11
CA SER A 99 -10.72 29.88 4.65
C SER A 99 -10.36 30.64 5.92
N TYR A 100 -9.21 30.37 6.53
CA TYR A 100 -8.75 31.01 7.76
C TYR A 100 -7.93 32.26 7.43
N LYS A 101 -8.53 33.45 7.55
CA LYS A 101 -7.83 34.73 7.40
C LYS A 101 -7.19 35.15 8.72
N GLY A 102 -5.90 35.47 8.72
CA GLY A 102 -5.13 35.79 9.93
C GLY A 102 -4.82 34.57 10.77
N LYS A 103 -4.43 34.80 12.03
CA LYS A 103 -4.04 33.75 12.99
C LYS A 103 -5.25 33.18 13.72
N HIS A 104 -5.40 31.87 13.64
CA HIS A 104 -6.42 31.08 14.32
C HIS A 104 -5.77 29.98 15.13
N GLN A 105 -6.31 29.74 16.32
CA GLN A 105 -5.96 28.62 17.17
C GLN A 105 -7.09 27.60 17.12
N LEU A 106 -6.79 26.37 16.71
CA LEU A 106 -7.70 25.23 16.72
C LEU A 106 -7.31 24.33 17.90
N GLY A 107 -8.16 24.29 18.92
CA GLY A 107 -7.92 23.55 20.15
C GLY A 107 -7.95 24.43 21.40
N PRO A 108 -7.58 23.87 22.57
CA PRO A 108 -6.89 22.59 22.76
C PRO A 108 -7.75 21.39 22.33
N LEU A 109 -7.13 20.43 21.65
CA LEU A 109 -7.78 19.18 21.30
C LEU A 109 -7.86 18.28 22.54
N HIS A 110 -8.96 17.55 22.65
CA HIS A 110 -9.13 16.59 23.72
C HIS A 110 -8.25 15.36 23.46
N LYS A 111 -7.69 14.78 24.53
CA LYS A 111 -6.76 13.64 24.45
C LYS A 111 -7.34 12.40 23.74
N ASN A 112 -8.66 12.23 23.76
CA ASN A 112 -9.32 11.04 23.21
C ASN A 112 -10.04 11.35 21.90
N LEU A 113 -11.13 12.13 21.97
CA LEU A 113 -11.97 12.46 20.84
C LEU A 113 -12.24 13.97 20.80
N THR A 114 -11.99 14.59 19.65
CA THR A 114 -12.42 15.96 19.35
C THR A 114 -13.37 15.94 18.17
N MET A 115 -14.53 16.55 18.32
CA MET A 115 -15.53 16.68 17.25
C MET A 115 -15.50 18.10 16.67
N ILE A 116 -15.38 18.20 15.35
CA ILE A 116 -15.38 19.47 14.63
C ILE A 116 -16.75 19.65 13.95
N LEU A 117 -17.56 20.57 14.48
CA LEU A 117 -18.92 20.83 14.02
C LEU A 117 -19.02 22.22 13.36
N GLY A 118 -20.04 22.42 12.54
CA GLY A 118 -20.31 23.71 11.87
C GLY A 118 -21.06 23.57 10.54
N PRO A 119 -21.59 24.68 9.99
CA PRO A 119 -22.40 24.67 8.77
C PRO A 119 -21.57 24.29 7.53
N ASN A 120 -22.23 23.81 6.47
CA ASN A 120 -21.53 23.47 5.22
C ASN A 120 -20.80 24.69 4.65
N GLY A 121 -19.57 24.48 4.17
CA GLY A 121 -18.70 25.58 3.71
C GLY A 121 -17.95 26.36 4.79
N SER A 122 -18.16 26.09 6.08
CA SER A 122 -17.47 26.80 7.19
C SER A 122 -15.97 26.48 7.34
N GLY A 123 -15.40 25.67 6.45
CA GLY A 123 -13.98 25.32 6.49
C GLY A 123 -13.61 24.15 7.41
N LYS A 124 -14.58 23.36 7.92
CA LYS A 124 -14.28 22.17 8.77
C LYS A 124 -13.24 21.23 8.15
N SER A 125 -13.41 20.90 6.87
CA SER A 125 -12.48 20.02 6.15
C SER A 125 -11.10 20.67 5.93
N ASN A 126 -10.98 22.00 6.06
CA ASN A 126 -9.69 22.68 5.97
C ASN A 126 -8.82 22.39 7.20
N VAL A 127 -9.39 21.93 8.31
CA VAL A 127 -8.60 21.44 9.46
C VAL A 127 -7.79 20.20 9.07
N ILE A 128 -8.43 19.25 8.39
CA ILE A 128 -7.74 18.06 7.86
C ILE A 128 -6.73 18.44 6.77
N ASP A 129 -7.08 19.40 5.91
CA ASP A 129 -6.13 19.89 4.91
C ASP A 129 -4.89 20.54 5.54
N ALA A 130 -5.05 21.21 6.70
CA ALA A 130 -3.93 21.80 7.44
C ALA A 130 -2.99 20.73 8.00
N LEU A 131 -3.54 19.63 8.52
CA LEU A 131 -2.76 18.46 8.95
C LEU A 131 -2.01 17.83 7.76
N LEU A 132 -2.72 17.53 6.67
CA LEU A 132 -2.13 16.99 5.44
C LEU A 132 -1.01 17.87 4.88
N PHE A 133 -1.18 19.18 4.97
CA PHE A 133 -0.19 20.15 4.52
C PHE A 133 1.10 20.06 5.33
N VAL A 134 1.02 19.98 6.66
CA VAL A 134 2.21 19.83 7.52
C VAL A 134 2.86 18.45 7.37
N PHE A 135 2.07 17.40 7.15
CA PHE A 135 2.56 16.05 6.89
C PHE A 135 3.24 15.88 5.52
N GLY A 136 3.11 16.85 4.63
CA GLY A 136 3.80 16.82 3.34
C GLY A 136 3.14 15.90 2.31
N PHE A 137 1.85 15.62 2.45
CA PHE A 137 1.11 14.85 1.46
C PHE A 137 1.07 15.54 0.09
N LYS A 138 0.94 14.73 -0.97
CA LYS A 138 0.81 15.23 -2.34
C LYS A 138 -0.43 16.12 -2.49
N SER A 139 -0.32 17.10 -3.38
CA SER A 139 -1.32 18.15 -3.63
C SER A 139 -2.72 17.60 -3.97
N ASN A 140 -2.81 16.43 -4.61
CA ASN A 140 -4.07 15.74 -4.91
C ASN A 140 -4.87 15.43 -3.63
N LYS A 141 -4.21 14.96 -2.56
CA LYS A 141 -4.87 14.68 -1.27
C LYS A 141 -5.29 15.95 -0.53
N ILE A 142 -4.60 17.07 -0.76
CA ILE A 142 -4.91 18.39 -0.17
C ILE A 142 -6.02 19.12 -0.96
N ARG A 143 -6.58 18.48 -2.01
CA ARG A 143 -7.63 19.04 -2.88
C ARG A 143 -7.20 20.34 -3.55
N THR A 144 -5.94 20.41 -3.99
CA THR A 144 -5.37 21.64 -4.54
C THR A 144 -4.30 21.32 -5.59
N LYS A 145 -4.23 22.08 -6.69
CA LYS A 145 -3.22 21.86 -7.75
C LYS A 145 -1.88 22.54 -7.46
N LYS A 146 -1.88 23.68 -6.77
CA LYS A 146 -0.68 24.47 -6.44
C LYS A 146 -0.61 24.74 -4.93
N LEU A 147 0.58 24.76 -4.35
CA LEU A 147 0.74 25.10 -2.93
C LEU A 147 0.35 26.55 -2.63
N THR A 148 0.53 27.46 -3.59
CA THR A 148 0.15 28.88 -3.44
C THR A 148 -1.35 29.09 -3.28
N SER A 149 -2.20 28.21 -3.83
CA SER A 149 -3.66 28.25 -3.61
C SER A 149 -4.11 27.82 -2.22
N LEU A 150 -3.18 27.38 -1.35
CA LEU A 150 -3.47 27.18 0.08
C LEU A 150 -3.45 28.50 0.84
N ILE A 151 -2.90 29.57 0.27
CA ILE A 151 -2.93 30.90 0.86
C ILE A 151 -4.34 31.47 0.72
N HIS A 152 -4.86 32.05 1.80
CA HIS A 152 -6.16 32.72 1.80
C HIS A 152 -6.26 33.71 0.64
N SER A 153 -7.38 33.68 -0.09
CA SER A 153 -7.56 34.45 -1.34
C SER A 153 -7.67 35.97 -1.17
N SER A 154 -7.43 36.50 0.04
CA SER A 154 -7.40 37.96 0.24
C SER A 154 -6.08 38.53 -0.25
N ASP A 155 -6.15 39.68 -0.90
CA ASP A 155 -4.98 40.32 -1.51
C ASP A 155 -3.85 40.65 -0.51
N ASP A 156 -4.20 40.88 0.76
CA ASP A 156 -3.24 41.20 1.83
C ASP A 156 -2.37 40.00 2.28
N CYS A 157 -2.79 38.77 1.98
CA CYS A 157 -2.16 37.55 2.51
C CYS A 157 -0.97 37.11 1.63
N LYS A 158 0.27 37.44 2.05
CA LYS A 158 1.50 37.11 1.31
C LYS A 158 2.00 35.66 1.52
N TYR A 159 1.57 35.02 2.59
CA TYR A 159 2.00 33.68 2.98
C TYR A 159 0.89 32.98 3.74
N CYS A 160 1.00 31.66 3.86
CA CYS A 160 0.26 30.88 4.85
C CYS A 160 1.23 30.06 5.71
N LYS A 161 0.85 29.79 6.96
CA LYS A 161 1.61 28.96 7.88
C LYS A 161 0.65 28.06 8.65
N VAL A 162 1.01 26.80 8.80
CA VAL A 162 0.35 25.87 9.72
C VAL A 162 1.39 25.36 10.69
N GLU A 163 1.06 25.29 11.96
CA GLU A 163 1.91 24.82 13.04
C GLU A 163 1.11 23.88 13.94
N ILE A 164 1.63 22.68 14.18
CA ILE A 164 0.99 21.64 14.99
C ILE A 164 1.86 21.40 16.21
N HIS A 165 1.25 21.45 17.38
CA HIS A 165 1.89 21.21 18.66
C HIS A 165 1.56 19.79 19.11
N TYR A 166 2.59 19.01 19.37
CA TYR A 166 2.49 17.64 19.84
C TYR A 166 2.99 17.54 21.28
N GLN A 167 2.45 16.55 21.99
CA GLN A 167 2.83 16.25 23.35
C GLN A 167 2.68 14.75 23.61
N ILE A 168 3.61 14.16 24.35
CA ILE A 168 3.48 12.77 24.79
C ILE A 168 2.82 12.76 26.16
N ILE A 169 1.75 11.97 26.25
CA ILE A 169 1.01 11.76 27.50
C ILE A 169 1.05 10.30 27.90
N LYS A 170 0.97 10.07 29.20
CA LYS A 170 0.72 8.76 29.79
C LYS A 170 -0.62 8.82 30.50
N ASP A 171 -1.56 8.02 30.03
CA ASP A 171 -2.88 7.91 30.66
C ASP A 171 -2.70 7.21 32.02
N VAL A 172 -3.27 7.81 33.06
CA VAL A 172 -3.28 7.25 34.43
C VAL A 172 -4.61 6.54 34.66
N ASP A 173 -5.70 7.23 34.31
CA ASP A 173 -7.09 6.76 34.36
C ASP A 173 -7.82 7.18 33.08
N GLU A 174 -9.10 6.82 32.94
CA GLU A 174 -9.93 7.22 31.77
C GLU A 174 -9.91 8.74 31.52
N GLU A 175 -9.99 9.54 32.59
CA GLU A 175 -10.01 11.00 32.51
C GLU A 175 -8.64 11.64 32.72
N LYS A 176 -7.79 11.07 33.58
CA LYS A 176 -6.52 11.68 33.99
C LYS A 176 -5.34 11.22 33.14
N TYR A 177 -4.46 12.16 32.83
CA TYR A 177 -3.22 11.88 32.13
C TYR A 177 -2.08 12.70 32.74
N THR A 178 -0.87 12.20 32.58
CA THR A 178 0.37 12.89 32.93
C THR A 178 1.11 13.23 31.66
N VAL A 179 1.63 14.45 31.60
CA VAL A 179 2.49 14.89 30.49
C VAL A 179 3.91 14.43 30.79
N ILE A 180 4.57 13.82 29.82
CA ILE A 180 6.00 13.51 29.95
C ILE A 180 6.78 14.83 29.82
N PRO A 181 7.61 15.20 30.82
CA PRO A 181 8.44 16.39 30.74
C PRO A 181 9.32 16.39 29.48
N ASP A 182 9.54 17.55 28.89
CA ASP A 182 10.40 17.76 27.70
C ASP A 182 10.03 16.92 26.46
N SER A 183 8.81 16.37 26.41
CA SER A 183 8.31 15.58 25.27
C SER A 183 7.57 16.41 24.22
N SER A 184 7.29 17.69 24.50
CA SER A 184 6.55 18.55 23.59
C SER A 184 7.42 19.02 22.44
N PHE A 185 6.91 18.91 21.22
CA PHE A 185 7.55 19.47 20.03
C PHE A 185 6.51 20.07 19.10
N LYS A 186 6.93 21.02 18.26
CA LYS A 186 6.08 21.64 17.26
C LYS A 186 6.68 21.47 15.87
N ILE A 187 5.80 21.20 14.92
CA ILE A 187 6.13 21.11 13.50
C ILE A 187 5.35 22.18 12.78
N SER A 188 6.02 22.98 11.96
CA SER A 188 5.35 23.98 11.13
C SER A 188 5.78 23.89 9.68
N ARG A 189 4.87 24.26 8.79
CA ARG A 189 5.12 24.45 7.38
C ARG A 189 4.56 25.79 6.94
N SER A 190 5.35 26.56 6.19
CA SER A 190 4.91 27.80 5.54
C SER A 190 5.05 27.70 4.03
N VAL A 191 4.20 28.45 3.33
CA VAL A 191 4.28 28.67 1.88
C VAL A 191 4.08 30.16 1.60
N HIS A 192 4.91 30.72 0.75
CA HIS A 192 4.82 32.10 0.27
C HIS A 192 4.25 32.15 -1.16
N ARG A 193 3.78 33.33 -1.59
CA ARG A 193 3.21 33.52 -2.95
C ARG A 193 4.21 33.26 -4.09
N ASP A 194 5.50 33.35 -3.81
CA ASP A 194 6.58 32.99 -4.74
C ASP A 194 6.71 31.46 -4.95
N GLY A 195 5.95 30.66 -4.19
CA GLY A 195 6.00 29.20 -4.24
C GLY A 195 7.04 28.57 -3.32
N SER A 196 7.85 29.38 -2.62
CA SER A 196 8.78 28.87 -1.62
C SER A 196 8.03 28.24 -0.46
N SER A 197 8.50 27.07 -0.02
CA SER A 197 7.95 26.35 1.13
C SER A 197 9.06 26.03 2.12
N GLN A 198 8.81 26.22 3.40
CA GLN A 198 9.78 25.96 4.47
C GLN A 198 9.13 25.11 5.55
N TYR A 199 9.85 24.10 6.01
CA TYR A 199 9.51 23.34 7.21
C TYR A 199 10.34 23.84 8.39
N LYS A 200 9.75 23.79 9.58
CA LYS A 200 10.47 24.00 10.83
C LYS A 200 10.05 23.00 11.89
N ILE A 201 11.01 22.48 12.63
CA ILE A 201 10.82 21.71 13.86
C ILE A 201 11.31 22.59 15.01
N ASN A 202 10.46 22.87 15.99
CA ASN A 202 10.80 23.75 17.13
C ASN A 202 11.45 25.07 16.69
N ASP A 203 10.85 25.74 15.70
CA ASP A 203 11.33 26.98 15.04
C ASP A 203 12.65 26.89 14.25
N SER A 204 13.33 25.75 14.27
CA SER A 204 14.55 25.49 13.51
C SER A 204 14.20 24.96 12.12
N VAL A 205 14.83 25.50 11.07
CA VAL A 205 14.59 25.08 9.67
C VAL A 205 14.97 23.62 9.50
N SER A 206 14.08 22.84 8.89
CA SER A 206 14.25 21.39 8.70
C SER A 206 13.82 20.97 7.30
N SER A 207 14.20 19.76 6.89
CA SER A 207 13.70 19.16 5.65
C SER A 207 12.40 18.39 5.88
N LEU A 208 11.68 18.06 4.80
CA LEU A 208 10.51 17.16 4.87
C LEU A 208 10.92 15.77 5.39
N LYS A 209 12.12 15.30 5.03
CA LYS A 209 12.63 14.00 5.48
C LYS A 209 12.79 13.98 7.00
N ASP A 210 13.39 15.03 7.58
CA ASP A 210 13.57 15.13 9.04
C ASP A 210 12.22 15.16 9.77
N VAL A 211 11.23 15.86 9.21
CA VAL A 211 9.86 15.90 9.74
C VAL A 211 9.22 14.51 9.69
N GLN A 212 9.35 13.79 8.58
CA GLN A 212 8.82 12.44 8.45
C GLN A 212 9.53 11.45 9.38
N ASP A 213 10.85 11.55 9.52
CA ASP A 213 11.63 10.69 10.41
C ASP A 213 11.30 10.97 11.89
N LEU A 214 11.07 12.23 12.27
CA LEU A 214 10.59 12.59 13.60
C LEU A 214 9.19 12.00 13.88
N LEU A 215 8.26 12.13 12.94
CA LEU A 215 6.90 11.59 13.08
C LEU A 215 6.92 10.05 13.16
N LYS A 216 7.76 9.39 12.36
CA LYS A 216 7.96 7.94 12.43
C LYS A 216 8.50 7.50 13.79
N ARG A 217 9.52 8.17 14.31
CA ARG A 217 10.06 7.91 15.66
C ARG A 217 9.03 8.16 16.76
N ALA A 218 8.12 9.10 16.55
CA ALA A 218 7.03 9.39 17.48
C ALA A 218 5.83 8.44 17.31
N GLY A 219 5.92 7.43 16.44
CA GLY A 219 4.89 6.40 16.28
C GLY A 219 3.80 6.74 15.27
N ILE A 220 4.04 7.64 14.31
CA ILE A 220 3.10 7.92 13.21
C ILE A 220 3.61 7.28 11.93
N ASP A 221 2.83 6.33 11.38
CA ASP A 221 3.12 5.71 10.09
C ASP A 221 2.78 6.64 8.92
N MET A 222 3.83 7.31 8.43
CA MET A 222 3.79 8.16 7.24
C MET A 222 3.99 7.39 5.92
N THR A 223 4.22 6.08 5.99
CA THR A 223 4.57 5.24 4.85
C THR A 223 3.31 4.77 4.13
N HIS A 224 2.39 4.17 4.87
CA HIS A 224 1.09 3.76 4.32
C HIS A 224 -0.03 4.76 4.61
N ASN A 225 0.23 5.73 5.49
CA ASN A 225 -0.69 6.83 5.81
C ASN A 225 -2.05 6.35 6.34
N ARG A 226 -2.06 5.21 7.04
CA ARG A 226 -3.28 4.54 7.52
C ARG A 226 -3.95 5.20 8.72
N PHE A 227 -3.32 6.23 9.30
CA PHE A 227 -3.87 6.99 10.42
C PHE A 227 -4.91 8.04 9.99
N LEU A 228 -5.05 8.27 8.68
CA LEU A 228 -5.93 9.30 8.15
C LEU A 228 -6.90 8.69 7.15
N ILE A 229 -8.20 8.89 7.41
CA ILE A 229 -9.28 8.48 6.51
C ILE A 229 -9.88 9.73 5.87
N LEU A 230 -9.71 9.87 4.56
CA LEU A 230 -10.20 10.98 3.77
C LEU A 230 -11.60 10.71 3.20
N GLN A 231 -12.29 11.79 2.83
CA GLN A 231 -13.55 11.68 2.12
C GLN A 231 -13.33 10.97 0.77
N GLY A 232 -14.17 9.98 0.49
CA GLY A 232 -14.08 9.16 -0.73
C GLY A 232 -13.17 7.94 -0.62
N GLU A 233 -12.34 7.81 0.44
CA GLU A 233 -11.52 6.61 0.62
C GLU A 233 -12.38 5.37 0.93
N VAL A 234 -13.48 5.54 1.68
CA VAL A 234 -14.42 4.44 1.94
C VAL A 234 -15.08 3.95 0.64
N GLU A 235 -15.45 4.87 -0.25
CA GLU A 235 -15.99 4.53 -1.56
C GLU A 235 -14.94 3.85 -2.44
N ALA A 236 -13.70 4.34 -2.41
CA ALA A 236 -12.59 3.72 -3.13
C ALA A 236 -12.35 2.27 -2.67
N ILE A 237 -12.34 2.02 -1.35
CA ILE A 237 -12.21 0.68 -0.79
C ILE A 237 -13.38 -0.21 -1.20
N ALA A 238 -14.62 0.31 -1.19
CA ALA A 238 -15.80 -0.44 -1.62
C ALA A 238 -15.79 -0.81 -3.11
N LEU A 239 -15.09 -0.03 -3.94
CA LEU A 239 -14.96 -0.25 -5.39
C LEU A 239 -13.68 -1.02 -5.77
N MET A 240 -12.85 -1.42 -4.80
CA MET A 240 -11.63 -2.20 -5.07
C MET A 240 -11.98 -3.54 -5.72
N LYS A 241 -11.21 -3.90 -6.74
CA LYS A 241 -11.29 -5.23 -7.35
C LYS A 241 -10.68 -6.26 -6.40
N PRO A 242 -11.14 -7.53 -6.42
CA PRO A 242 -10.58 -8.57 -5.55
C PRO A 242 -9.05 -8.75 -5.69
N THR A 243 -8.58 -8.71 -6.93
CA THR A 243 -7.16 -8.85 -7.30
C THR A 243 -6.91 -8.03 -8.56
N VAL A 244 -5.72 -7.47 -8.72
CA VAL A 244 -5.35 -6.75 -9.94
C VAL A 244 -4.48 -7.65 -10.81
N LYS A 245 -4.97 -7.98 -12.01
CA LYS A 245 -4.22 -8.83 -12.97
C LYS A 245 -2.97 -8.14 -13.53
N ASN A 246 -3.02 -6.81 -13.63
CA ASN A 246 -1.94 -5.98 -14.15
C ASN A 246 -1.64 -4.88 -13.12
N THR A 247 -0.62 -5.07 -12.29
CA THR A 247 -0.10 -4.08 -11.33
C THR A 247 0.30 -2.74 -11.98
N ASN A 248 0.37 -2.68 -13.32
CA ASN A 248 0.81 -1.53 -14.11
C ASN A 248 -0.24 -0.40 -14.23
N SER A 249 -1.50 -0.61 -13.84
CA SER A 249 -2.55 0.42 -13.96
C SER A 249 -2.54 1.47 -12.83
N GLY A 250 -1.70 1.28 -11.80
CA GLY A 250 -1.76 2.09 -10.58
C GLY A 250 -3.05 1.88 -9.77
N GLU A 251 -3.85 0.86 -10.12
CA GLU A 251 -4.99 0.41 -9.33
C GLU A 251 -4.48 -0.60 -8.29
N GLU A 252 -4.79 -0.36 -7.01
CA GLU A 252 -4.61 -1.35 -5.95
C GLU A 252 -5.89 -2.18 -5.80
N GLY A 253 -5.74 -3.49 -5.74
CA GLY A 253 -6.83 -4.40 -5.41
C GLY A 253 -6.89 -4.67 -3.92
N MET A 254 -7.96 -5.36 -3.53
CA MET A 254 -8.22 -5.66 -2.13
C MET A 254 -7.17 -6.61 -1.55
N LEU A 255 -6.69 -7.58 -2.33
CA LEU A 255 -5.65 -8.50 -1.89
C LEU A 255 -4.34 -7.75 -1.62
N GLU A 256 -3.89 -6.93 -2.57
CA GLU A 256 -2.66 -6.17 -2.48
C GLU A 256 -2.71 -5.19 -1.28
N TYR A 257 -3.88 -4.57 -1.06
CA TYR A 257 -4.14 -3.73 0.11
C TYR A 257 -4.01 -4.49 1.45
N ILE A 258 -4.55 -5.71 1.54
CA ILE A 258 -4.43 -6.55 2.74
C ILE A 258 -2.99 -7.03 2.94
N GLU A 259 -2.31 -7.43 1.87
CA GLU A 259 -0.91 -7.85 1.91
C GLU A 259 0.01 -6.72 2.39
N ASP A 260 -0.29 -5.49 1.99
CA ASP A 260 0.38 -4.30 2.46
C ASP A 260 0.14 -4.06 3.97
N ILE A 261 -1.09 -4.27 4.46
CA ILE A 261 -1.43 -4.16 5.89
C ILE A 261 -0.69 -5.21 6.73
N VAL A 262 -0.69 -6.47 6.28
CA VAL A 262 -0.01 -7.56 6.99
C VAL A 262 1.50 -7.44 6.87
N GLY A 263 1.98 -6.75 5.84
CA GLY A 263 3.40 -6.62 5.51
C GLY A 263 3.95 -7.89 4.84
N THR A 264 3.11 -8.68 4.17
CA THR A 264 3.53 -9.83 3.38
C THR A 264 4.06 -9.43 2.00
N ASN A 265 3.72 -8.23 1.52
CA ASN A 265 4.19 -7.69 0.25
C ASN A 265 5.74 -7.73 0.11
N ARG A 266 6.46 -7.57 1.23
CA ARG A 266 7.93 -7.67 1.28
C ARG A 266 8.51 -9.00 0.78
N PHE A 267 7.73 -10.08 0.84
CA PHE A 267 8.16 -11.40 0.40
C PHE A 267 7.90 -11.66 -1.08
N LEU A 268 7.03 -10.89 -1.72
CA LEU A 268 6.60 -11.14 -3.10
C LEU A 268 7.78 -11.09 -4.07
N LYS A 269 8.61 -10.04 -3.98
CA LYS A 269 9.80 -9.89 -4.84
C LYS A 269 10.85 -11.00 -4.63
N PRO A 270 11.31 -11.29 -3.39
CA PRO A 270 12.24 -12.41 -3.14
C PRO A 270 11.72 -13.76 -3.62
N ILE A 271 10.46 -14.09 -3.33
CA ILE A 271 9.83 -15.35 -3.75
C ILE A 271 9.79 -15.44 -5.27
N ALA A 272 9.43 -14.36 -5.97
CA ALA A 272 9.41 -14.33 -7.43
C ALA A 272 10.80 -14.59 -8.03
N LYS A 273 11.85 -13.95 -7.51
CA LYS A 273 13.24 -14.17 -7.96
C LYS A 273 13.70 -15.61 -7.75
N LEU A 274 13.42 -16.16 -6.56
CA LEU A 274 13.76 -17.56 -6.23
C LEU A 274 13.02 -18.55 -7.13
N ALA A 275 11.70 -18.38 -7.30
CA ALA A 275 10.89 -19.24 -8.15
C ALA A 275 11.38 -19.21 -9.61
N HIS A 276 11.74 -18.03 -10.13
CA HIS A 276 12.32 -17.89 -11.46
C HIS A 276 13.65 -18.64 -11.58
N ARG A 277 14.55 -18.52 -10.60
CA ARG A 277 15.83 -19.25 -10.59
C ARG A 277 15.64 -20.76 -10.57
N VAL A 278 14.72 -21.26 -9.74
CA VAL A 278 14.41 -22.70 -9.63
C VAL A 278 13.96 -23.24 -10.99
N ARG A 279 13.03 -22.57 -11.67
CA ARG A 279 12.59 -22.97 -13.02
C ARG A 279 13.74 -23.02 -14.03
N LEU A 280 14.62 -22.01 -14.02
CA LEU A 280 15.79 -21.99 -14.91
C LEU A 280 16.74 -23.17 -14.65
N LEU A 281 16.94 -23.54 -13.39
CA LEU A 281 17.77 -24.69 -13.01
C LEU A 281 17.13 -26.02 -13.39
N GLU A 282 15.81 -26.19 -13.16
CA GLU A 282 15.06 -27.37 -13.58
C GLU A 282 15.12 -27.59 -15.09
N MET A 283 15.00 -26.51 -15.89
CA MET A 283 15.16 -26.58 -17.34
C MET A 283 16.59 -26.95 -17.78
N LYS A 284 17.61 -26.45 -17.08
CA LYS A 284 19.01 -26.84 -17.36
C LYS A 284 19.25 -28.32 -17.03
N ALA A 285 18.72 -28.79 -15.90
CA ALA A 285 18.83 -30.18 -15.47
C ALA A 285 18.12 -31.14 -16.45
N SER A 286 16.91 -30.80 -16.90
CA SER A 286 16.17 -31.62 -17.85
C SER A 286 16.91 -31.78 -19.18
N ARG A 287 17.57 -30.74 -19.68
CA ARG A 287 18.41 -30.81 -20.89
C ARG A 287 19.64 -31.71 -20.74
N HIS A 288 20.26 -31.73 -19.57
CA HIS A 288 21.43 -32.58 -19.32
C HIS A 288 21.03 -34.04 -19.05
N SER A 289 19.80 -34.31 -18.62
CA SER A 289 19.31 -35.68 -18.41
C SER A 289 18.94 -36.43 -19.70
N VAL A 290 18.88 -35.72 -20.84
CA VAL A 290 18.48 -36.26 -22.16
C VAL A 290 19.70 -36.45 -23.08
N ALA A 291 20.90 -36.08 -22.62
CA ALA A 291 22.19 -36.31 -23.31
C ALA A 291 22.93 -37.47 -22.65
#